data_AF-A0AAD2LP78-F1
#
_entry.id   AF-A0AAD2LP78-F1
#
_cell.length_a   1.000
_cell.length_b   1.000
_cell.length_c   1.000
_cell.angle_alpha   90.00
_cell.angle_beta   90.00
_cell.angle_gamma   90.00
#
_symmetry.space_group_name_H-M   'P 1'
#
loop_
_entity.id
_entity.type
_entity.pdbx_description
1 polymer ?
#
loop_
_entity_poly.entity_id
_entity_poly.type
_entity_poly.pdbx_seq_one_letter_code
_entity_poly.pdbx_strand_id
1 'polypeptide(L)'
;MLFYLYREGKIFVASNKELLQPTIEHTPVLNAYKTNGNYNFFSYKLNKEERLGICTDIFNYIACTTESADVINKPIIKAAYKLSL
;
A
#
# COMPACT_ATOMS: atom_id res chain seq x y z
N MET A 1 -5.48 -3.91 0.90
CA MET A 1 -6.60 -2.95 0.89
C MET A 1 -6.59 -2.16 -0.41
N LEU A 2 -7.67 -2.25 -1.20
CA LEU A 2 -7.85 -1.53 -2.47
C LEU A 2 -8.36 -0.11 -2.24
N PHE A 3 -7.83 0.87 -2.96
CA PHE A 3 -8.30 2.25 -2.96
C PHE A 3 -7.95 2.96 -4.28
N TYR A 4 -8.64 4.08 -4.54
CA TYR A 4 -8.52 4.87 -5.74
C TYR A 4 -8.26 6.33 -5.36
N LEU A 5 -7.30 6.96 -6.02
CA LEU A 5 -7.03 8.38 -5.89
C LEU A 5 -7.25 9.06 -7.24
N TYR A 6 -7.61 10.34 -7.20
CA TYR A 6 -7.47 11.18 -8.37
C TYR A 6 -5.98 11.38 -8.71
N ARG A 7 -5.65 11.79 -9.94
CA ARG A 7 -4.25 12.04 -10.35
C ARG A 7 -3.55 13.13 -9.52
N GLU A 8 -4.30 14.06 -8.93
CA GLU A 8 -3.78 15.04 -7.97
C GLU A 8 -3.45 14.44 -6.58
N GLY A 9 -3.69 13.14 -6.37
CA GLY A 9 -3.34 12.41 -5.15
C GLY A 9 -4.42 12.42 -4.06
N LYS A 10 -5.58 13.03 -4.32
CA LYS A 10 -6.71 13.02 -3.38
C LYS A 10 -7.42 11.67 -3.41
N ILE A 11 -7.66 11.07 -2.23
CA ILE A 11 -8.42 9.84 -2.10
C ILE A 11 -9.87 10.02 -2.60
N PHE A 12 -10.35 9.08 -3.42
CA PHE A 12 -11.69 9.07 -3.99
C PHE A 12 -12.56 7.98 -3.35
N VAL A 13 -12.10 6.73 -3.38
CA VAL A 13 -12.82 5.59 -2.81
C VAL A 13 -11.84 4.59 -2.22
N ALA A 14 -12.24 3.91 -1.14
CA ALA A 14 -11.40 2.93 -0.46
C ALA A 14 -12.23 1.78 0.09
N SER A 15 -11.69 0.57 0.01
CA SER A 15 -12.27 -0.63 0.65
C SER A 15 -12.25 -0.53 2.18
N ASN A 16 -11.17 0.02 2.76
CA ASN A 16 -11.13 0.44 4.16
C ASN A 16 -11.52 1.93 4.25
N LYS A 17 -12.66 2.22 4.92
CA LYS A 17 -13.18 3.58 5.09
C LYS A 17 -12.28 4.50 5.92
N GLU A 18 -11.39 3.96 6.75
CA GLU A 18 -10.42 4.76 7.52
C GLU A 18 -9.47 5.53 6.61
N LEU A 19 -9.15 5.00 5.42
CA LEU A 19 -8.30 5.66 4.43
C LEU A 19 -8.91 6.95 3.85
N LEU A 20 -10.23 7.16 4.05
CA LEU A 20 -10.94 8.38 3.66
C LEU A 20 -10.79 9.51 4.68
N GLN A 21 -10.23 9.25 5.86
CA GLN A 21 -10.02 10.28 6.87
C GLN A 21 -8.99 11.32 6.38
N PRO A 22 -9.22 12.63 6.56
CA PRO A 22 -8.31 13.68 6.10
C PRO A 22 -6.92 13.64 6.73
N THR A 23 -6.78 12.97 7.88
CA THR A 23 -5.52 12.80 8.62
C THR A 23 -4.61 11.75 8.02
N ILE A 24 -5.08 10.95 7.06
CA ILE A 24 -4.30 9.89 6.42
C ILE A 24 -3.51 10.48 5.24
N GLU A 25 -2.19 10.45 5.37
CA GLU A 25 -1.26 10.90 4.34
C GLU A 25 -1.05 9.83 3.26
N HIS A 26 -1.47 10.12 2.03
CA HIS A 26 -1.27 9.24 0.86
C HIS A 26 0.03 9.55 0.09
N THR A 27 0.76 10.60 0.49
CA THR A 27 2.03 10.99 -0.15
C THR A 27 3.07 9.86 -0.20
N PRO A 28 3.29 9.05 0.86
CA PRO A 28 4.29 7.98 0.80
C PRO A 28 4.01 6.92 -0.26
N VAL A 29 2.75 6.49 -0.39
CA VAL A 29 2.36 5.49 -1.41
C VAL A 29 2.45 6.08 -2.82
N LEU A 30 2.06 7.34 -3.01
CA LEU A 30 2.15 8.02 -4.31
C LEU A 30 3.60 8.23 -4.75
N ASN A 31 4.51 8.57 -3.83
CA ASN A 31 5.93 8.72 -4.15
C ASN A 31 6.56 7.38 -4.54
N ALA A 32 6.28 6.31 -3.78
CA ALA A 32 6.76 4.98 -4.12
C ALA A 32 6.21 4.51 -5.47
N TYR A 33 4.92 4.75 -5.75
CA TYR A 33 4.33 4.46 -7.04
C TYR A 33 5.00 5.23 -8.19
N LYS A 34 5.24 6.54 -8.06
CA LYS A 34 5.94 7.33 -9.08
C LYS A 34 7.31 6.77 -9.44
N THR A 35 8.04 6.23 -8.47
CA THR A 35 9.35 5.61 -8.69
C THR A 35 9.24 4.26 -9.40
N ASN A 36 8.20 3.47 -9.11
CA ASN A 36 8.13 2.08 -9.56
C ASN A 36 7.26 1.88 -10.80
N GLY A 37 6.27 2.74 -11.05
CA GLY A 37 5.38 2.65 -12.20
C GLY A 37 4.27 1.61 -12.07
N ASN A 38 3.49 1.48 -13.16
CA ASN A 38 2.28 0.64 -13.18
C ASN A 38 2.59 -0.84 -12.98
N TYR A 39 1.81 -1.49 -12.13
CA TYR A 39 1.87 -2.93 -11.83
C TYR A 39 3.20 -3.44 -11.26
N ASN A 40 4.04 -2.55 -10.74
CA ASN A 40 5.26 -2.93 -10.03
C ASN A 40 5.04 -2.87 -8.52
N PHE A 41 5.47 -3.92 -7.82
CA PHE A 41 5.45 -3.93 -6.36
C PHE A 41 6.49 -2.94 -5.81
N PHE A 42 6.14 -2.28 -4.71
CA PHE A 42 7.03 -1.37 -4.02
C PHE A 42 6.80 -1.41 -2.51
N SER A 43 7.86 -1.19 -1.74
CA SER A 43 7.76 -1.00 -0.30
C SER A 43 7.61 0.48 0.04
N TYR A 44 6.85 0.79 1.08
CA TYR A 44 6.72 2.15 1.61
C TYR A 44 6.36 2.12 3.10
N LYS A 45 6.61 3.24 3.80
CA LYS A 45 6.21 3.41 5.20
C LYS A 45 4.99 4.30 5.34
N LEU A 46 4.08 3.93 6.22
CA LEU A 46 3.00 4.78 6.71
C LEU A 46 2.94 4.67 8.23
N ASN A 47 2.99 5.80 8.95
CA ASN A 47 2.99 5.82 10.41
C ASN A 47 4.05 4.91 11.06
N LYS A 48 5.25 4.83 10.45
CA LYS A 48 6.38 3.96 10.84
C LYS A 48 6.18 2.46 10.56
N GLU A 49 5.03 2.04 10.07
CA GLU A 49 4.78 0.66 9.64
C GLU A 49 5.27 0.44 8.20
N GLU A 50 6.01 -0.64 7.98
CA GLU A 50 6.39 -1.09 6.63
C GLU A 50 5.20 -1.72 5.91
N ARG A 51 5.05 -1.39 4.62
CA ARG A 51 3.93 -1.83 3.81
C ARG A 51 4.41 -2.18 2.41
N LEU A 52 3.72 -3.14 1.79
CA LEU A 52 3.89 -3.49 0.38
C LEU A 52 2.71 -2.91 -0.40
N GLY A 53 2.99 -2.27 -1.53
CA GLY A 53 2.00 -1.68 -2.41
C GLY A 53 2.21 -2.06 -3.86
N ILE A 54 1.12 -1.97 -4.63
CA ILE A 54 1.12 -2.00 -6.09
C ILE A 54 0.03 -1.05 -6.56
N CYS A 55 0.32 -0.26 -7.60
CA CYS A 55 -0.62 0.71 -8.15
C CYS A 55 -0.61 0.68 -9.67
N THR A 56 -1.65 1.24 -10.28
CA THR A 56 -1.76 1.42 -11.72
C THR A 56 -2.66 2.60 -12.07
N ASP A 57 -2.39 3.25 -13.20
CA ASP A 57 -3.27 4.26 -13.78
C ASP A 57 -4.52 3.60 -14.40
N ILE A 58 -5.69 4.14 -14.08
CA ILE A 58 -6.99 3.77 -14.68
C ILE A 58 -7.71 5.07 -15.06
N PHE A 59 -7.64 5.44 -16.34
CA PHE A 59 -8.15 6.73 -16.85
C PHE A 59 -7.59 7.93 -16.07
N ASN A 60 -8.44 8.62 -15.31
CA ASN A 60 -8.11 9.79 -14.49
C ASN A 60 -7.83 9.44 -13.01
N TYR A 61 -7.70 8.15 -12.70
CA TYR A 61 -7.49 7.65 -11.35
C TYR A 61 -6.21 6.83 -11.26
N ILE A 62 -5.69 6.74 -10.03
CA ILE A 62 -4.66 5.80 -9.63
C ILE A 62 -5.34 4.77 -8.73
N ALA A 63 -5.34 3.50 -9.14
CA ALA A 63 -5.82 2.40 -8.31
C ALA A 63 -4.65 1.75 -7.60
N CYS A 64 -4.74 1.55 -6.30
CA CYS A 64 -3.70 0.98 -5.46
C CYS A 64 -4.26 -0.13 -4.58
N THR A 65 -3.48 -1.18 -4.36
CA THR A 65 -3.70 -2.09 -3.23
C THR A 65 -2.44 -2.19 -2.38
N THR A 66 -2.61 -2.12 -1.07
CA THR A 66 -1.49 -2.18 -0.12
C THR A 66 -1.78 -3.12 1.04
N GLU A 67 -0.73 -3.70 1.61
CA GLU A 67 -0.82 -4.59 2.77
C GLU A 67 0.32 -4.33 3.75
N SER A 68 0.10 -4.62 5.03
CA SER A 68 1.18 -4.55 6.04
C SER A 68 2.26 -5.58 5.73
N ALA A 69 3.53 -5.19 5.83
CA ALA A 69 4.65 -6.11 5.68
C ALA A 69 4.58 -7.25 6.72
N ASP A 70 4.06 -6.99 7.92
CA ASP A 70 3.89 -8.02 8.95
C ASP A 70 2.90 -9.10 8.50
N VAL A 71 1.81 -8.71 7.83
CA VAL A 71 0.82 -9.66 7.29
C VAL A 71 1.46 -10.53 6.21
N ILE A 72 2.23 -9.91 5.30
CA ILE A 72 2.94 -10.61 4.22
C ILE A 72 4.01 -11.56 4.78
N ASN A 73 4.78 -11.12 5.78
CA ASN A 73 5.93 -11.86 6.31
C ASN A 73 5.57 -12.89 7.39
N LYS A 74 4.39 -12.78 8.03
CA LYS A 74 3.94 -13.65 9.12
C LYS A 74 4.06 -15.15 8.81
N PRO A 75 3.70 -15.66 7.62
CA PRO A 75 3.86 -17.07 7.30
C PRO A 75 5.34 -17.53 7.34
N ILE A 76 6.25 -16.71 6.82
CA ILE A 76 7.68 -17.00 6.76
C ILE A 76 8.29 -16.97 8.17
N ILE A 77 7.93 -15.98 8.98
CA ILE A 77 8.37 -15.88 10.38
C ILE A 77 7.92 -17.11 11.18
N LYS A 78 6.66 -17.54 10.99
CA LYS A 78 6.13 -18.75 11.66
C LYS A 78 6.85 -20.02 11.21
N ALA A 79 7.19 -20.14 9.93
CA ALA A 79 7.96 -21.26 9.42
C ALA A 79 9.38 -21.29 10.01
N ALA A 80 10.07 -20.14 10.04
CA ALA A 80 11.40 -20.03 10.62
C ALA A 80 11.43 -20.44 12.10
N TYR A 81 10.46 -19.98 12.90
CA TYR A 81 10.35 -20.37 14.31
C TYR A 81 10.15 -21.89 14.48
N LYS A 82 9.33 -22.51 13.62
CA LYS A 82 9.11 -23.97 13.63
C LYS A 82 10.35 -24.78 13.24
N LEU A 83 11.21 -24.26 12.37
CA LEU A 83 12.44 -24.93 11.94
C LEU A 83 13.60 -24.73 12.92
N SER A 84 13.44 -23.84 13.90
CA SER A 84 14.44 -23.51 14.91
C SER A 84 14.23 -24.24 16.24
N LEU A 85 13.24 -25.14 16.30
CA LEU A 85 12.90 -26.05 17.40
C LEU A 85 13.07 -27.49 16.94
#